data_AF-A0A2E0GX64-F1
#
_entry.id   AF-A0A2E0GX64-F1
#
_cell.length_a   1.000
_cell.length_b   1.000
_cell.length_c   1.000
_cell.angle_alpha   90.00
_cell.angle_beta   90.00
_cell.angle_gamma   90.00
#
_symmetry.space_group_name_H-M   'P 1'
#
loop_
_entity.id
_entity.type
_entity.pdbx_description
1 polymer ?
#
loop_
_entity_poly.entity_id
_entity_poly.type
_entity_poly.pdbx_seq_one_letter_code
_entity_poly.pdbx_strand_id
1 'polypeptide(L)'
;MNKIFNTKIWLLILAVVHTVMGIIVNYQQLTTDVTDINAFNTENLAIFLIFGCMSIYLFYVAMMTSGQNQARLAAVLCVPFFIFFVISWMMELNLVGIPVAAMPEAILPFILWLMPGISGIMNWNLND
;
A
#
# COMPACT_ATOMS: atom_id res chain seq x y z
N MET A 1 14.88 -18.19 10.98
CA MET A 1 14.66 -17.01 10.13
C MET A 1 14.57 -15.76 11.01
N ASN A 2 15.18 -14.64 10.63
CA ASN A 2 15.17 -13.41 11.44
C ASN A 2 13.73 -12.89 11.58
N LYS A 3 13.26 -12.62 12.81
CA LYS A 3 11.87 -12.22 13.09
C LYS A 3 11.45 -10.95 12.33
N ILE A 4 12.43 -10.12 11.96
CA ILE A 4 12.21 -8.88 11.20
C ILE A 4 11.69 -9.16 9.79
N PHE A 5 12.06 -10.24 9.12
CA PHE A 5 11.62 -10.53 7.74
C PHE A 5 10.44 -11.50 7.67
N ASN A 6 9.50 -11.37 8.62
CA ASN A 6 8.28 -12.18 8.60
C ASN A 6 7.28 -11.60 7.59
N THR A 7 7.12 -12.27 6.44
CA THR A 7 6.24 -11.83 5.35
C THR A 7 4.80 -11.60 5.81
N LYS A 8 4.24 -12.52 6.60
CA LYS A 8 2.84 -12.43 7.06
C LYS A 8 2.62 -11.20 7.93
N ILE A 9 3.53 -10.93 8.87
CA ILE A 9 3.42 -9.79 9.78
C ILE A 9 3.47 -8.48 8.99
N TRP A 10 4.43 -8.34 8.07
CA TRP A 10 4.52 -7.12 7.26
C TRP A 10 3.33 -6.93 6.33
N LEU A 11 2.80 -8.00 5.72
CA LEU A 11 1.58 -7.92 4.93
C LEU A 11 0.38 -7.48 5.76
N LEU A 12 0.23 -7.99 6.99
CA LEU A 12 -0.87 -7.57 7.87
C LEU A 12 -0.75 -6.10 8.28
N ILE A 13 0.46 -5.65 8.63
CA ILE A 13 0.72 -4.24 8.95
C ILE A 13 0.37 -3.37 7.73
N LEU A 14 0.88 -3.71 6.55
CA LEU A 14 0.59 -2.98 5.31
C LEU A 14 -0.91 -2.98 5.00
N ALA A 15 -1.59 -4.13 5.07
CA ALA A 15 -3.01 -4.23 4.76
C ALA A 15 -3.87 -3.34 5.65
N VAL A 16 -3.62 -3.34 6.96
CA VAL A 16 -4.35 -2.50 7.93
C VAL A 16 -4.05 -1.03 7.69
N VAL A 17 -2.77 -0.64 7.59
CA VAL A 17 -2.39 0.77 7.42
C VAL A 17 -2.84 1.30 6.07
N HIS A 18 -2.73 0.53 4.99
CA HIS A 18 -3.22 0.90 3.67
C HIS A 18 -4.74 1.11 3.66
N THR A 19 -5.49 0.23 4.33
CA THR A 19 -6.95 0.37 4.41
C THR A 19 -7.36 1.60 5.20
N VAL A 20 -6.78 1.79 6.38
CA VAL A 20 -7.17 2.90 7.26
C VAL A 20 -6.58 4.21 6.77
N MET A 21 -5.25 4.32 6.70
CA MET A 21 -4.57 5.56 6.36
C MET A 21 -4.58 5.83 4.87
N GLY A 22 -4.32 4.80 4.05
CA GLY A 22 -4.22 4.95 2.60
C GLY A 22 -5.56 5.28 1.93
N ILE A 23 -6.67 4.77 2.47
CA ILE A 23 -8.00 4.90 1.85
C ILE A 23 -8.97 5.68 2.73
N ILE A 24 -9.34 5.15 3.91
CA ILE A 24 -10.43 5.72 4.73
C ILE A 24 -10.12 7.16 5.16
N VAL A 25 -8.95 7.38 5.76
CA VAL A 25 -8.55 8.71 6.26
C VAL A 25 -8.34 9.69 5.12
N ASN A 26 -7.64 9.29 4.05
CA ASN A 26 -7.43 10.16 2.90
C ASN A 26 -8.75 10.55 2.21
N TYR A 27 -9.69 9.61 2.05
CA TYR A 27 -11.02 9.93 1.52
C TYR A 27 -11.75 10.92 2.43
N GLN A 28 -11.74 10.68 3.75
CA GLN A 28 -12.36 11.60 4.71
C GLN A 28 -11.75 13.00 4.64
N GLN A 29 -10.42 13.11 4.62
CA GLN A 29 -9.72 14.39 4.54
C GLN A 29 -10.08 15.17 3.28
N LEU A 30 -10.19 14.49 2.14
CA LEU A 30 -10.64 15.09 0.88
C LEU A 30 -12.07 15.64 0.99
N THR A 31 -12.94 14.97 1.76
CA THR A 31 -14.36 15.35 1.93
C THR A 31 -14.62 16.37 3.05
N THR A 32 -13.66 16.61 3.94
CA THR A 32 -13.81 17.53 5.09
C THR A 32 -13.49 18.99 4.76
N ASP A 33 -13.01 19.31 3.57
CA ASP A 33 -12.93 20.70 3.13
C ASP A 33 -14.33 21.20 2.75
N VAL A 34 -15.08 21.65 3.76
CA VAL A 34 -16.51 22.05 3.70
C VAL A 34 -16.73 23.28 2.79
N THR A 35 -15.68 23.84 2.20
CA THR A 35 -15.77 25.00 1.31
C THR A 35 -15.96 24.64 -0.17
N ASP A 36 -15.69 23.39 -0.57
CA ASP A 36 -15.91 22.92 -1.94
C ASP A 36 -17.06 21.91 -2.01
N ILE A 37 -18.21 22.38 -2.52
CA ILE A 37 -19.40 21.55 -2.82
C ILE A 37 -19.10 20.40 -3.80
N ASN A 38 -17.98 20.45 -4.53
CA ASN A 38 -17.53 19.40 -5.46
C ASN A 38 -16.50 18.44 -4.84
N ALA A 39 -16.10 18.62 -3.58
CA ALA A 39 -15.19 17.71 -2.88
C ALA A 39 -15.75 16.27 -2.82
N PHE A 40 -17.08 16.16 -2.73
CA PHE A 40 -17.82 14.92 -2.89
C PHE A 40 -18.19 14.70 -4.37
N ASN A 41 -17.22 14.29 -5.18
CA ASN A 41 -17.49 13.83 -6.54
C ASN A 41 -17.30 12.31 -6.66
N THR A 42 -18.04 11.71 -7.59
CA THR A 42 -18.00 10.26 -7.84
C THR A 42 -16.64 9.78 -8.34
N GLU A 43 -15.84 10.67 -8.92
CA GLU A 43 -14.50 10.37 -9.46
C GLU A 43 -13.50 10.09 -8.33
N ASN A 44 -13.48 10.93 -7.29
CA ASN A 44 -12.65 10.75 -6.11
C ASN A 44 -13.00 9.45 -5.38
N LEU A 45 -14.31 9.19 -5.19
CA LEU A 45 -14.78 7.94 -4.60
C LEU A 45 -14.33 6.73 -5.43
N ALA A 46 -14.43 6.79 -6.76
CA ALA A 46 -14.01 5.69 -7.63
C ALA A 46 -12.51 5.40 -7.50
N ILE A 47 -11.66 6.43 -7.43
CA ILE A 47 -10.20 6.28 -7.24
C ILE A 47 -9.90 5.56 -5.91
N PHE A 48 -10.50 6.02 -4.80
CA PHE A 48 -10.29 5.39 -3.49
C PHE A 48 -10.86 3.97 -3.40
N LEU A 49 -11.95 3.66 -4.10
CA LEU A 49 -12.47 2.30 -4.21
C LEU A 49 -11.54 1.37 -4.99
N ILE A 50 -10.90 1.85 -6.06
CA ILE A 50 -9.88 1.09 -6.79
C ILE A 50 -8.69 0.76 -5.88
N PHE A 51 -8.21 1.72 -5.09
CA PHE A 51 -7.20 1.44 -4.05
C PHE A 51 -7.76 0.48 -2.98
N GLY A 52 -9.05 0.59 -2.64
CA GLY A 52 -9.77 -0.36 -1.78
C GLY A 52 -9.65 -1.82 -2.22
N CYS A 53 -9.72 -2.09 -3.53
CA CYS A 53 -9.49 -3.43 -4.06
C CYS A 53 -8.08 -3.96 -3.71
N MET A 54 -7.07 -3.09 -3.66
CA MET A 54 -5.71 -3.49 -3.25
C MET A 54 -5.65 -3.99 -1.81
N SER A 55 -6.40 -3.36 -0.89
CA SER A 55 -6.53 -3.86 0.48
C SER A 55 -7.09 -5.28 0.53
N ILE A 56 -8.06 -5.61 -0.31
CA ILE A 56 -8.64 -6.96 -0.39
C ILE A 56 -7.56 -7.98 -0.78
N TYR A 57 -6.75 -7.66 -1.80
CA TYR A 57 -5.64 -8.53 -2.22
C TYR A 57 -4.58 -8.69 -1.12
N LEU A 58 -4.20 -7.61 -0.44
CA LEU A 58 -3.24 -7.66 0.66
C LEU A 58 -3.73 -8.55 1.81
N PHE A 59 -5.01 -8.40 2.21
CA PHE A 59 -5.62 -9.26 3.23
C PHE A 59 -5.72 -10.72 2.77
N TYR A 60 -6.10 -10.95 1.51
CA TYR A 60 -6.15 -12.30 0.95
C TYR A 60 -4.78 -12.97 1.03
N VAL A 61 -3.71 -12.31 0.57
CA VAL A 61 -2.37 -12.89 0.63
C VAL A 61 -1.93 -13.10 2.08
N ALA A 62 -2.18 -12.15 2.97
CA ALA A 62 -1.80 -12.25 4.38
C ALA A 62 -2.50 -13.39 5.13
N MET A 63 -3.78 -13.62 4.86
CA MET A 63 -4.62 -14.52 5.67
C MET A 63 -4.89 -15.86 5.00
N MET A 64 -4.96 -15.92 3.68
CA MET A 64 -5.43 -17.08 2.90
C MET A 64 -4.32 -17.83 2.17
N THR A 65 -3.07 -17.36 2.28
CA THR A 65 -1.90 -18.03 1.70
C THR A 65 -0.82 -18.24 2.76
N SER A 66 0.12 -19.15 2.50
CA SER A 66 1.22 -19.46 3.42
C SER A 66 2.48 -19.90 2.67
N GLY A 67 3.59 -19.99 3.39
CA GLY A 67 4.88 -20.45 2.90
C GLY A 67 5.35 -19.70 1.65
N GLN A 68 5.89 -20.43 0.68
CA GLN A 68 6.41 -19.85 -0.56
C GLN A 68 5.37 -19.06 -1.34
N ASN A 69 4.12 -19.54 -1.42
CA ASN A 69 3.09 -18.83 -2.18
C ASN A 69 2.82 -17.44 -1.60
N GLN A 70 2.77 -17.33 -0.27
CA GLN A 70 2.64 -16.04 0.40
C GLN A 70 3.84 -15.14 0.15
N ALA A 71 5.06 -15.69 0.22
CA ALA A 71 6.30 -14.94 -0.04
C ALA A 71 6.35 -14.39 -1.47
N ARG A 72 6.01 -15.21 -2.46
CA ARG A 72 5.98 -14.84 -3.87
C ARG A 72 4.95 -13.76 -4.16
N LEU A 73 3.72 -13.95 -3.65
CA LEU A 73 2.65 -12.98 -3.82
C LEU A 73 2.95 -11.65 -3.11
N ALA A 74 3.58 -11.68 -1.93
CA ALA A 74 4.01 -10.47 -1.24
C ALA A 74 4.99 -9.66 -2.09
N ALA A 75 6.00 -10.31 -2.67
CA ALA A 75 6.96 -9.62 -3.51
C ALA A 75 6.35 -9.13 -4.84
N VAL A 76 5.49 -9.92 -5.49
CA VAL A 76 4.79 -9.50 -6.71
C VAL A 76 3.85 -8.32 -6.47
N LEU A 77 3.14 -8.27 -5.34
CA LEU A 77 2.24 -7.17 -5.03
C LEU A 77 2.99 -5.94 -4.53
N CYS A 78 3.94 -6.10 -3.60
CA CYS A 78 4.48 -4.96 -2.87
C CYS A 78 5.66 -4.27 -3.58
N VAL A 79 6.48 -5.00 -4.35
CA VAL A 79 7.65 -4.41 -5.03
C VAL A 79 7.24 -3.40 -6.12
N PRO A 80 6.27 -3.70 -7.02
CA PRO A 80 5.84 -2.72 -8.01
C PRO A 80 5.26 -1.44 -7.39
N PHE A 81 4.52 -1.56 -6.28
CA PHE A 81 4.00 -0.39 -5.57
C PHE A 81 5.10 0.43 -4.91
N PHE A 82 6.12 -0.20 -4.31
CA PHE A 82 7.30 0.52 -3.83
C PHE A 82 7.97 1.31 -4.96
N ILE A 83 8.20 0.67 -6.11
CA ILE A 83 8.78 1.33 -7.29
C ILE A 83 7.89 2.48 -7.77
N PHE A 84 6.56 2.29 -7.79
CA PHE A 84 5.60 3.33 -8.13
C PHE A 84 5.75 4.57 -7.23
N PHE A 85 5.88 4.41 -5.91
CA PHE A 85 6.12 5.55 -5.02
C PHE A 85 7.46 6.22 -5.29
N VAL A 86 8.52 5.47 -5.63
CA VAL A 86 9.85 6.03 -5.91
C VAL A 86 9.80 6.88 -7.18
N ILE A 87 9.19 6.35 -8.24
CA ILE A 87 8.98 7.08 -9.49
C ILE A 87 8.12 8.32 -9.24
N SER A 88 7.05 8.17 -8.46
CA SER A 88 6.14 9.27 -8.12
C SER A 88 6.84 10.41 -7.39
N TRP A 89 7.72 10.08 -6.45
CA TRP A 89 8.55 11.06 -5.75
C TRP A 89 9.55 11.73 -6.69
N MET A 90 10.29 10.95 -7.49
CA MET A 90 11.32 11.48 -8.39
C MET A 90 10.76 12.36 -9.51
N MET A 91 9.56 12.04 -9.99
CA MET A 91 8.90 12.75 -11.09
C MET A 91 7.85 13.75 -10.62
N GLU A 92 7.68 13.93 -9.30
CA GLU A 92 6.68 14.82 -8.71
C GLU A 92 5.26 14.55 -9.23
N LEU A 93 4.90 13.26 -9.35
CA LEU A 93 3.60 12.86 -9.86
C LEU A 93 2.48 13.27 -8.90
N ASN A 94 1.36 13.70 -9.47
CA ASN A 94 0.17 14.13 -8.73
C ASN A 94 -1.02 13.22 -9.02
N LEU A 95 -1.85 13.01 -8.01
CA LEU A 95 -3.10 12.29 -8.08
C LEU A 95 -4.18 13.17 -7.44
N VAL A 96 -5.20 13.56 -8.22
CA VAL A 96 -6.26 14.49 -7.78
C VAL A 96 -5.67 15.80 -7.22
N GLY A 97 -4.64 16.33 -7.89
CA GLY A 97 -3.98 17.58 -7.49
C GLY A 97 -3.09 17.50 -6.24
N ILE A 98 -2.91 16.30 -5.66
CA ILE A 98 -2.06 16.06 -4.48
C ILE A 98 -0.84 15.23 -4.91
N PRO A 99 0.39 15.59 -4.47
CA PRO A 99 1.57 14.79 -4.75
C PRO A 99 1.42 13.37 -4.19
N VAL A 100 1.69 12.37 -5.02
CA VAL A 100 1.54 10.95 -4.64
C VAL A 100 2.56 10.54 -3.56
N ALA A 101 3.74 11.14 -3.55
CA ALA A 101 4.84 10.81 -2.64
C ALA A 101 5.63 12.06 -2.21
N ALA A 102 4.99 12.97 -1.49
CA ALA A 102 5.65 14.14 -0.89
C ALA A 102 6.58 13.73 0.27
N MET A 103 7.73 14.40 0.38
CA MET A 103 8.65 14.20 1.50
C MET A 103 8.43 15.29 2.58
N PRO A 104 8.48 14.93 3.88
CA PRO A 104 8.90 13.65 4.45
C PRO A 104 7.81 12.58 4.58
N GLU A 105 6.55 12.87 4.26
CA GLU A 105 5.39 12.02 4.53
C GLU A 105 5.47 10.64 3.83
N ALA A 106 6.09 10.59 2.66
CA ALA A 106 6.26 9.38 1.85
C ALA A 106 7.21 8.34 2.47
N ILE A 107 8.01 8.70 3.48
CA ILE A 107 8.93 7.75 4.15
C ILE A 107 8.17 6.54 4.71
N LEU A 108 7.02 6.77 5.33
CA LEU A 108 6.23 5.69 5.92
C LEU A 108 5.67 4.75 4.83
N PRO A 109 4.97 5.23 3.78
CA PRO A 109 4.63 4.41 2.62
C PRO A 109 5.80 3.63 2.04
N PHE A 110 6.98 4.25 1.87
CA PHE A 110 8.16 3.54 1.38
C PHE A 110 8.51 2.33 2.22
N ILE A 111 8.58 2.48 3.54
CA ILE A 111 8.88 1.37 4.45
C ILE A 111 7.79 0.30 4.37
N LEU A 112 6.52 0.70 4.42
CA LEU A 112 5.38 -0.22 4.48
C LEU A 112 5.24 -1.06 3.22
N TRP A 113 5.57 -0.51 2.05
CA TRP A 113 5.57 -1.25 0.78
C TRP A 113 6.87 -2.03 0.55
N LEU A 114 8.01 -1.51 1.01
CA LEU A 114 9.30 -2.16 0.83
C LEU A 114 9.43 -3.43 1.70
N MET A 115 9.05 -3.35 2.98
CA MET A 115 9.28 -4.44 3.94
C MET A 115 8.60 -5.77 3.59
N PRO A 116 7.30 -5.84 3.22
CA PRO A 116 6.70 -7.07 2.76
C PRO A 116 7.28 -7.53 1.41
N GLY A 117 7.71 -6.59 0.56
CA GLY A 117 8.40 -6.91 -0.70
C GLY A 117 9.74 -7.63 -0.49
N ILE A 118 10.63 -7.06 0.33
CA ILE A 118 11.92 -7.68 0.67
C ILE A 118 11.70 -8.98 1.47
N SER A 119 10.79 -8.99 2.43
CA SER A 119 10.46 -10.23 3.18
C SER A 119 9.98 -11.33 2.23
N GLY A 120 9.15 -10.98 1.25
CA GLY A 120 8.72 -11.87 0.18
C GLY A 120 9.89 -12.43 -0.64
N ILE A 121 10.81 -11.58 -1.10
CA ILE A 121 12.00 -11.98 -1.86
C ILE A 121 12.89 -12.92 -1.04
N MET A 122 13.18 -12.58 0.22
CA MET A 122 14.04 -13.37 1.10
C MET A 122 13.46 -14.76 1.39
N ASN A 123 12.13 -14.88 1.40
CA ASN A 123 11.42 -16.13 1.70
C ASN A 123 10.91 -16.85 0.44
N TRP A 124 11.18 -16.31 -0.76
CA TRP A 124 10.58 -16.74 -2.04
C TRP A 124 10.89 -18.21 -2.39
N ASN A 125 12.07 -18.69 -2.02
CA ASN A 125 12.57 -20.03 -2.30
C ASN A 125 13.00 -20.79 -1.04
N LEU A 126 12.67 -20.28 0.15
CA LEU A 126 12.88 -21.04 1.37
C LEU A 126 11.76 -22.07 1.47
N ASN A 127 12.11 -23.34 1.62
CA ASN A 127 11.15 -24.37 2.00
C ASN A 127 10.82 -24.16 3.48
N ASP A 128 9.54 -24.29 3.83
CA ASP A 128 9.06 -24.16 5.23
C ASP A 128 9.83 -25.08 6.20
#